data_AF-A0A943YGQ6-F1
#
_entry.id   AF-A0A943YGQ6-F1
#
_cell.length_a   1.000
_cell.length_b   1.000
_cell.length_c   1.000
_cell.angle_alpha   90.00
_cell.angle_beta   90.00
_cell.angle_gamma   90.00
#
_symmetry.space_group_name_H-M   'P 1'
#
loop_
_entity.id
_entity.type
_entity.pdbx_description
1 polymer ?
#
loop_
_entity_poly.entity_id
_entity_poly.type
_entity_poly.pdbx_seq_one_letter_code
_entity_poly.pdbx_strand_id
1 'polypeptide(L)'
;FLPTFLAGLIPGLEGQYTLRSLIEGAIKLVIFLVYLWLCSRMKDMKRLFAYHGAEHKTIFCYEKGLPLTVENVRPQSRFHPRCGTSFLLVIIILGIFVGLLIQVDNTLLRFGLRLLLLPVIVCVGYEINRWAGRHETNIVSRIVTWPGKQMQHLTTNEPDDGMIECAIRALELVIPEEKGKDAW
;
A
#
# COMPACT_ATOMS: atom_id res chain seq x y z
N PHE A 1 -4.70 1.51 20.37
CA PHE A 1 -4.98 2.37 21.54
C PHE A 1 -5.53 3.72 21.12
N LEU A 2 -4.80 4.58 20.39
CA LEU A 2 -5.30 5.90 19.99
C LEU A 2 -6.64 5.89 19.22
N PRO A 3 -6.87 5.04 18.19
CA PRO A 3 -8.15 5.06 17.47
C PRO A 3 -9.34 4.55 18.30
N THR A 4 -9.11 3.52 19.11
CA THR A 4 -10.13 2.95 20.02
C THR A 4 -10.46 3.92 21.17
N PHE A 5 -9.45 4.65 21.66
CA PHE A 5 -9.63 5.70 22.65
C PHE A 5 -10.45 6.86 22.06
N LEU A 6 -10.06 7.39 20.90
CA LEU A 6 -10.78 8.47 20.21
C LEU A 6 -12.22 8.07 19.86
N ALA A 7 -12.46 6.84 19.40
CA ALA A 7 -13.81 6.34 19.16
C ALA A 7 -14.61 6.21 20.47
N GLY A 8 -13.97 5.87 21.59
CA GLY A 8 -14.61 5.79 22.90
C GLY A 8 -15.03 7.15 23.48
N LEU A 9 -14.51 8.27 22.96
CA LEU A 9 -14.91 9.62 23.36
C LEU A 9 -16.19 10.10 22.66
N ILE A 10 -16.67 9.36 21.64
CA ILE A 10 -17.88 9.74 20.89
C ILE A 10 -19.11 9.17 21.62
N PRO A 11 -19.98 10.02 22.19
CA PRO A 11 -21.18 9.56 22.91
C PRO A 11 -22.16 8.87 21.96
N GLY A 12 -22.83 7.81 22.43
CA GLY A 12 -23.84 7.06 21.67
C GLY A 12 -23.33 5.83 20.90
N LEU A 13 -22.05 5.47 21.03
CA LEU A 13 -21.47 4.25 20.44
C LEU A 13 -21.53 3.02 21.35
N GLU A 14 -22.10 3.17 22.54
CA GLU A 14 -22.30 2.07 23.48
C GLU A 14 -23.33 1.06 22.92
N GLY A 15 -22.99 -0.22 22.94
CA GLY A 15 -23.81 -1.30 22.38
C GLY A 15 -23.81 -1.43 20.84
N GLN A 16 -23.28 -0.45 20.10
CA GLN A 16 -23.24 -0.48 18.63
C GLN A 16 -21.89 -0.93 18.07
N TYR A 17 -21.59 -2.24 18.17
CA TYR A 17 -20.29 -2.81 17.78
C TYR A 17 -19.88 -2.52 16.34
N THR A 18 -20.83 -2.59 15.40
CA THR A 18 -20.59 -2.33 13.97
C THR A 18 -20.20 -0.87 13.73
N LEU A 19 -21.00 0.06 14.25
CA LEU A 19 -20.76 1.50 14.08
C LEU A 19 -19.43 1.91 14.73
N ARG A 20 -19.16 1.41 15.93
CA ARG A 20 -17.89 1.63 16.62
C ARG A 20 -16.69 1.12 15.81
N SER A 21 -16.79 -0.06 15.21
CA SER A 21 -15.70 -0.65 14.42
C SER A 21 -15.43 0.13 13.13
N LEU A 22 -16.50 0.62 12.47
CA LEU A 22 -16.38 1.50 11.30
C LEU A 22 -15.70 2.82 11.66
N ILE A 23 -16.09 3.44 12.77
CA ILE A 23 -15.50 4.71 13.24
C ILE A 23 -14.03 4.52 13.64
N GLU A 24 -13.70 3.45 14.37
CA GLU A 24 -12.30 3.10 14.68
C GLU A 24 -11.47 2.93 13.41
N GLY A 25 -12.06 2.32 12.38
CA GLY A 25 -11.46 2.16 11.06
C GLY A 25 -11.22 3.48 10.34
N ALA A 26 -12.23 4.35 10.30
CA ALA A 26 -12.15 5.67 9.68
C ALA A 26 -11.09 6.54 10.37
N ILE A 27 -11.07 6.56 11.70
CA ILE A 27 -10.05 7.29 12.49
C ILE A 27 -8.65 6.78 12.16
N LYS A 28 -8.44 5.45 12.06
CA LYS A 28 -7.15 4.88 11.66
C LYS A 28 -6.72 5.36 10.27
N LEU A 29 -7.62 5.32 9.30
CA LEU A 29 -7.35 5.77 7.93
C LEU A 29 -6.97 7.26 7.90
N VAL A 30 -7.72 8.11 8.61
CA VAL A 30 -7.43 9.55 8.69
C VAL A 30 -6.06 9.79 9.32
N ILE A 31 -5.77 9.17 10.48
CA ILE A 31 -4.47 9.31 11.15
C ILE A 31 -3.34 8.87 10.23
N PHE A 32 -3.50 7.73 9.55
CA PHE A 32 -2.50 7.19 8.64
C PHE A 32 -2.24 8.12 7.45
N LEU A 33 -3.29 8.63 6.81
CA LEU A 33 -3.18 9.53 5.67
C LEU A 33 -2.57 10.88 6.06
N VAL A 34 -2.98 11.45 7.21
CA VAL A 34 -2.40 12.69 7.74
C VAL A 34 -0.92 12.50 8.06
N TYR A 35 -0.57 11.37 8.70
CA TYR A 35 0.82 11.04 8.99
C TYR A 35 1.67 10.96 7.71
N LEU A 36 1.22 10.21 6.71
CA LEU A 36 1.93 10.12 5.43
C LEU A 36 2.04 11.46 4.72
N TRP A 37 0.97 12.27 4.77
CA TRP A 37 0.99 13.61 4.20
C TRP A 37 1.99 14.52 4.90
N LEU A 38 2.10 14.47 6.24
CA LEU A 38 3.10 15.24 6.97
C LEU A 38 4.52 14.76 6.63
N CYS A 39 4.75 13.45 6.60
CA CYS A 39 6.04 12.88 6.22
C CYS A 39 6.45 13.26 4.79
N SER A 40 5.53 13.28 3.83
CA SER A 40 5.82 13.67 2.44
C SER A 40 6.31 15.10 2.28
N ARG A 41 6.09 15.96 3.29
CA ARG A 41 6.62 17.34 3.31
C ARG A 41 8.09 17.42 3.72
N MET A 42 8.63 16.39 4.38
CA MET A 42 10.03 16.35 4.84
C MET A 42 10.99 16.22 3.65
N LYS A 43 12.11 16.95 3.66
CA LYS A 43 13.08 16.97 2.54
C LYS A 43 13.61 15.58 2.21
N ASP A 44 14.00 14.82 3.23
CA ASP A 44 14.55 13.48 3.05
C ASP A 44 13.51 12.50 2.49
N MET A 45 12.25 12.65 2.88
CA MET A 45 11.15 11.83 2.36
C MET A 45 10.80 12.17 0.93
N LYS A 46 10.88 13.44 0.53
CA LYS A 46 10.73 13.79 -0.89
C LYS A 46 11.77 13.09 -1.75
N ARG A 47 13.03 13.06 -1.28
CA ARG A 47 14.12 12.35 -1.95
C ARG A 47 13.86 10.83 -1.99
N LEU A 48 13.48 10.23 -0.86
CA LEU A 48 13.15 8.80 -0.80
C LEU A 48 12.00 8.44 -1.77
N PHE A 49 10.95 9.24 -1.81
CA PHE A 49 9.82 9.04 -2.70
C PHE A 49 10.19 9.25 -4.18
N ALA A 50 11.23 10.02 -4.47
CA ALA A 50 11.78 10.13 -5.83
C ALA A 50 12.51 8.83 -6.23
N TYR A 51 13.33 8.23 -5.35
CA TYR A 51 13.92 6.90 -5.59
C TYR A 51 12.84 5.82 -5.79
N HIS A 52 11.78 5.85 -4.99
CA HIS A 52 10.64 4.95 -5.16
C HIS A 52 9.92 5.19 -6.51
N GLY A 53 9.81 6.45 -6.94
CA GLY A 53 9.33 6.78 -8.28
C GLY A 53 10.22 6.22 -9.40
N ALA A 54 11.55 6.28 -9.22
CA ALA A 54 12.52 5.69 -10.15
C ALA A 54 12.34 4.17 -10.26
N GLU A 55 12.21 3.46 -9.14
CA GLU A 55 11.93 2.02 -9.11
C GLU A 55 10.70 1.67 -9.96
N HIS A 56 9.57 2.33 -9.71
CA HIS A 56 8.33 2.09 -10.46
C HIS A 56 8.50 2.32 -11.96
N LYS A 57 9.14 3.42 -12.34
CA LYS A 57 9.38 3.74 -13.75
C LYS A 57 10.28 2.71 -14.42
N THR A 58 11.34 2.28 -13.74
CA THR A 58 12.28 1.27 -14.25
C THR A 58 11.59 -0.08 -14.44
N ILE A 59 10.78 -0.51 -13.46
CA ILE A 59 10.00 -1.75 -13.58
C ILE A 59 9.02 -1.68 -14.76
N PHE A 60 8.30 -0.57 -14.95
CA PHE A 60 7.43 -0.41 -16.12
C PHE A 60 8.18 -0.46 -17.45
N CYS A 61 9.39 0.11 -17.51
CA CYS A 61 10.24 0.04 -18.71
C CYS A 61 10.61 -1.41 -19.01
N TYR A 62 11.02 -2.15 -17.98
CA TYR A 62 11.36 -3.56 -18.05
C TYR A 62 10.18 -4.42 -18.53
N GLU A 63 9.01 -4.25 -17.92
CA GLU A 63 7.79 -5.00 -18.25
C GLU A 63 7.27 -4.73 -19.65
N LYS A 64 7.58 -3.56 -20.22
CA LYS A 64 7.31 -3.24 -21.63
C LYS A 64 8.34 -3.81 -22.59
N GLY A 65 9.37 -4.48 -22.09
CA GLY A 65 10.47 -5.04 -22.88
C GLY A 65 11.35 -3.97 -23.54
N LEU A 66 11.35 -2.74 -23.02
CA LEU A 66 12.17 -1.65 -23.55
C LEU A 66 13.60 -1.72 -22.96
N PRO A 67 14.63 -1.30 -23.71
CA PRO A 67 15.99 -1.19 -23.17
C PRO A 67 16.02 -0.28 -21.94
N LEU A 68 16.69 -0.73 -20.87
CA LEU A 68 16.81 0.01 -19.61
C LEU A 68 17.79 1.18 -19.76
N THR A 69 17.32 2.27 -20.36
CA THR A 69 18.05 3.53 -20.48
C THR A 69 17.24 4.66 -19.83
N VAL A 70 17.91 5.73 -19.41
CA VAL A 70 17.24 6.88 -18.76
C VAL A 70 16.14 7.45 -19.65
N GLU A 71 16.35 7.50 -20.97
CA GLU A 71 15.40 8.02 -21.96
C GLU A 71 14.12 7.19 -22.01
N ASN A 72 14.23 5.85 -21.91
CA ASN A 72 13.09 4.94 -21.94
C ASN A 72 12.37 4.86 -20.59
N VAL A 73 13.10 5.01 -19.47
CA VAL A 73 12.53 4.98 -18.12
C VAL A 73 11.80 6.28 -17.77
N ARG A 74 12.34 7.44 -18.13
CA ARG A 74 11.76 8.76 -17.81
C ARG A 74 10.26 8.91 -18.13
N PRO A 75 9.75 8.52 -19.32
CA PRO A 75 8.34 8.69 -19.68
C PRO A 75 7.39 7.68 -18.99
N GLN A 76 7.91 6.68 -18.28
CA GLN A 76 7.06 5.69 -17.62
C GLN A 76 6.26 6.31 -16.46
N SER A 77 5.18 5.65 -16.05
CA SER A 77 4.38 6.11 -14.92
C SER A 77 5.07 5.79 -13.59
N ARG A 78 4.92 6.66 -12.59
CA ARG A 78 5.30 6.35 -11.20
C ARG A 78 4.19 5.64 -10.40
N PHE A 79 3.07 5.29 -11.05
CA PHE A 79 1.89 4.72 -10.39
C PHE A 79 1.71 3.24 -10.71
N HIS A 80 2.39 2.39 -9.95
CA HIS A 80 2.46 0.95 -10.20
C HIS A 80 1.35 0.18 -9.45
N PRO A 81 0.54 -0.65 -10.13
CA PRO A 81 -0.53 -1.45 -9.49
C PRO A 81 -0.03 -2.45 -8.44
N ARG A 82 1.21 -2.94 -8.56
CA ARG A 82 1.85 -3.95 -7.69
C ARG A 82 2.67 -3.37 -6.53
N CYS A 83 2.65 -2.06 -6.31
CA CYS A 83 3.46 -1.45 -5.25
C CYS A 83 2.99 -1.86 -3.84
N GLY A 84 3.94 -2.17 -2.95
CA GLY A 84 3.69 -2.50 -1.54
C GLY A 84 3.10 -1.35 -0.71
N THR A 85 3.15 -0.09 -1.17
CA THR A 85 2.41 1.00 -0.49
C THR A 85 0.90 0.80 -0.57
N SER A 86 0.41 0.17 -1.64
CA SER A 86 -0.98 -0.28 -1.76
C SER A 86 -1.30 -1.38 -0.75
N PHE A 87 -0.33 -2.22 -0.39
CA PHE A 87 -0.52 -3.33 0.55
C PHE A 87 -0.83 -2.87 1.97
N LEU A 88 -0.19 -1.81 2.46
CA LEU A 88 -0.51 -1.27 3.79
C LEU A 88 -1.95 -0.79 3.89
N LEU A 89 -2.48 -0.16 2.82
CA LEU A 89 -3.87 0.27 2.78
C LEU A 89 -4.84 -0.92 2.76
N VAL A 90 -4.52 -1.95 1.97
CA VAL A 90 -5.30 -3.20 1.92
C VAL A 90 -5.34 -3.85 3.31
N ILE A 91 -4.23 -3.92 4.03
CA ILE A 91 -4.18 -4.46 5.40
C ILE A 91 -5.08 -3.64 6.34
N ILE A 92 -5.04 -2.30 6.28
CA ILE A 92 -5.88 -1.46 7.13
C ILE A 92 -7.36 -1.73 6.84
N ILE A 93 -7.76 -1.76 5.56
CA ILE A 93 -9.14 -2.01 5.14
C ILE A 93 -9.60 -3.41 5.57
N LEU A 94 -8.81 -4.44 5.31
CA LEU A 94 -9.10 -5.82 5.76
C LEU A 94 -9.19 -5.90 7.29
N GLY A 95 -8.33 -5.19 8.01
CA GLY A 95 -8.39 -5.09 9.46
C GLY A 95 -9.69 -4.45 9.97
N ILE A 96 -10.29 -3.53 9.22
CA ILE A 96 -11.62 -2.99 9.54
C ILE A 96 -12.69 -4.08 9.38
N PHE A 97 -12.68 -4.80 8.25
CA PHE A 97 -13.63 -5.88 7.99
C PHE A 97 -13.54 -7.00 9.02
N VAL A 98 -12.34 -7.46 9.34
CA VAL A 98 -12.12 -8.44 10.42
C VAL A 98 -12.60 -7.88 11.76
N GLY A 99 -12.39 -6.59 12.00
CA GLY A 99 -12.90 -5.89 13.17
C GLY A 99 -14.42 -5.95 13.31
N LEU A 100 -15.20 -6.00 12.21
CA LEU A 100 -16.66 -6.13 12.24
C LEU A 100 -17.11 -7.49 12.79
N LEU A 101 -16.30 -8.53 12.63
CA LEU A 101 -16.60 -9.89 13.10
C LEU A 101 -16.29 -10.08 14.59
N ILE A 102 -15.51 -9.18 15.20
CA ILE A 102 -15.07 -9.29 16.60
C ILE A 102 -16.03 -8.48 17.49
N GLN A 103 -17.05 -9.15 18.01
CA GLN A 103 -18.04 -8.58 18.92
C GLN A 103 -17.72 -8.92 20.39
N VAL A 104 -16.68 -8.27 20.93
CA VAL A 104 -16.21 -8.50 22.30
C VAL A 104 -16.12 -7.19 23.05
N ASP A 105 -16.74 -7.08 24.23
CA ASP A 105 -16.72 -5.87 25.06
C ASP A 105 -15.34 -5.58 25.67
N ASN A 106 -14.65 -6.62 26.11
CA ASN A 106 -13.35 -6.49 26.74
C ASN A 106 -12.30 -5.99 25.73
N THR A 107 -11.79 -4.78 25.96
CA THR A 107 -10.80 -4.11 25.10
C THR A 107 -9.51 -4.90 24.93
N LEU A 108 -8.99 -5.51 26.01
CA LEU A 108 -7.75 -6.30 25.98
C LEU A 108 -7.95 -7.59 25.18
N LEU A 109 -9.08 -8.27 25.37
CA LEU A 109 -9.40 -9.49 24.63
C LEU A 109 -9.63 -9.19 23.14
N ARG A 110 -10.38 -8.13 22.82
CA ARG A 110 -10.58 -7.65 21.44
C ARG A 110 -9.24 -7.34 20.77
N PHE A 111 -8.31 -6.73 21.50
CA PHE A 111 -6.96 -6.47 21.00
C PHE A 111 -6.19 -7.77 20.74
N GLY A 112 -6.16 -8.70 21.70
CA GLY A 112 -5.49 -9.99 21.54
C GLY A 112 -6.00 -10.76 20.31
N LEU A 113 -7.31 -10.78 20.09
CA LEU A 113 -7.92 -11.39 18.91
C LEU A 113 -7.50 -10.70 17.60
N ARG A 114 -7.50 -9.35 17.56
CA ARG A 114 -7.04 -8.60 16.39
C ARG A 114 -5.56 -8.87 16.07
N LEU A 115 -4.72 -9.00 17.11
CA LEU A 115 -3.30 -9.32 16.95
C LEU A 115 -3.11 -10.76 16.45
N LEU A 116 -3.86 -11.71 17.01
CA LEU A 116 -3.82 -13.11 16.58
C LEU A 116 -4.27 -13.31 15.13
N LEU A 117 -5.22 -12.49 14.66
CA LEU A 117 -5.71 -12.53 13.27
C LEU A 117 -4.83 -11.75 12.29
N LEU A 118 -3.79 -11.05 12.75
CA LEU A 118 -2.89 -10.30 11.88
C LEU A 118 -2.23 -11.18 10.79
N PRO A 119 -1.70 -12.38 11.08
CA PRO A 119 -1.16 -13.26 10.04
C PRO A 119 -2.19 -13.62 8.97
N VAL A 120 -3.44 -13.87 9.36
CA VAL A 120 -4.54 -14.15 8.43
C VAL A 120 -4.81 -12.95 7.52
N ILE A 121 -4.89 -11.75 8.10
CA ILE A 121 -5.09 -10.51 7.34
C ILE A 121 -3.97 -10.30 6.32
N VAL A 122 -2.71 -10.52 6.74
CA VAL A 122 -1.54 -10.38 5.87
C VAL A 122 -1.57 -11.39 4.73
N CYS A 123 -1.88 -12.66 5.00
CA CYS A 123 -1.97 -13.70 3.97
C CYS A 123 -3.08 -13.39 2.95
N VAL A 124 -4.26 -13.02 3.42
CA VAL A 124 -5.39 -12.65 2.56
C VAL A 124 -5.05 -11.40 1.74
N GLY A 125 -4.46 -10.38 2.36
CA GLY A 125 -4.03 -9.17 1.66
C GLY A 125 -2.98 -9.44 0.58
N TYR A 126 -2.05 -10.37 0.85
CA TYR A 126 -1.03 -10.78 -0.12
C TYR A 126 -1.68 -11.45 -1.33
N GLU A 127 -2.59 -12.39 -1.12
CA GLU A 127 -3.29 -13.07 -2.21
C GLU A 127 -4.15 -12.12 -3.04
N ILE A 128 -4.85 -11.18 -2.39
CA ILE A 128 -5.64 -10.15 -3.11
C ILE A 128 -4.72 -9.30 -4.00
N ASN A 129 -3.58 -8.85 -3.49
CA ASN A 129 -2.63 -8.04 -4.26
C ASN A 129 -1.97 -8.84 -5.39
N ARG A 130 -1.58 -10.09 -5.12
CA ARG A 130 -1.02 -10.99 -6.12
C ARG A 130 -2.02 -11.24 -7.24
N TRP A 131 -3.27 -11.52 -6.90
CA TRP A 131 -4.34 -11.71 -7.86
C TRP A 131 -4.60 -10.43 -8.68
N ALA A 132 -4.66 -9.26 -8.02
CA ALA A 132 -4.89 -8.00 -8.70
C ALA A 132 -3.75 -7.65 -9.68
N GLY A 133 -2.50 -7.89 -9.27
CA GLY A 133 -1.31 -7.71 -10.11
C GLY A 133 -1.28 -8.61 -11.35
N ARG A 134 -1.91 -9.79 -11.30
CA ARG A 134 -2.04 -10.70 -12.46
C ARG A 134 -3.17 -10.33 -13.41
N HIS A 135 -4.13 -9.52 -12.97
CA HIS A 135 -5.36 -9.22 -13.71
C HIS A 135 -5.55 -7.72 -13.93
N GLU A 136 -4.50 -6.97 -14.26
CA GLU A 136 -4.55 -5.50 -14.36
C GLU A 136 -5.58 -4.95 -15.37
N THR A 137 -5.93 -5.74 -16.38
CA THR A 137 -6.93 -5.40 -17.40
C THR A 137 -8.37 -5.58 -16.90
N ASN A 138 -8.59 -6.34 -15.81
CA ASN A 138 -9.90 -6.59 -15.23
C ASN A 138 -10.39 -5.36 -14.43
N ILE A 139 -11.64 -4.98 -14.64
CA ILE A 139 -12.31 -3.87 -13.92
C ILE A 139 -12.26 -4.07 -12.41
N VAL A 140 -12.44 -5.30 -11.92
CA VAL A 140 -12.41 -5.61 -10.49
C VAL A 140 -11.01 -5.35 -9.91
N SER A 141 -9.96 -5.78 -10.59
CA SER A 141 -8.57 -5.50 -10.19
C SER A 141 -8.29 -4.00 -10.16
N ARG A 142 -8.80 -3.25 -11.14
CA ARG A 142 -8.66 -1.78 -11.18
C ARG A 142 -9.32 -1.11 -9.99
N ILE A 143 -10.52 -1.54 -9.58
CA ILE A 143 -11.20 -1.01 -8.40
C ILE A 143 -10.40 -1.32 -7.13
N VAL A 144 -9.92 -2.55 -6.98
CA VAL A 144 -9.16 -3.00 -5.80
C VAL A 144 -7.82 -2.26 -5.67
N THR A 145 -7.13 -2.02 -6.78
CA THR A 145 -5.81 -1.34 -6.80
C THR A 145 -5.91 0.18 -6.81
N TRP A 146 -7.04 0.76 -7.21
CA TRP A 146 -7.27 2.20 -7.27
C TRP A 146 -6.88 2.95 -5.99
N PRO A 147 -7.36 2.57 -4.78
CA PRO A 147 -7.04 3.32 -3.58
C PRO A 147 -5.54 3.27 -3.25
N GLY A 148 -4.86 2.16 -3.56
CA GLY A 148 -3.42 2.03 -3.46
C GLY A 148 -2.66 2.95 -4.43
N LYS A 149 -3.13 3.07 -5.68
CA LYS A 149 -2.57 4.03 -6.65
C LYS A 149 -2.75 5.48 -6.19
N GLN A 150 -3.88 5.82 -5.55
CA GLN A 150 -4.08 7.15 -4.99
C GLN A 150 -3.03 7.50 -3.93
N MET A 151 -2.66 6.54 -3.07
CA MET A 151 -1.59 6.75 -2.08
C MET A 151 -0.22 7.03 -2.71
N GLN A 152 0.04 6.52 -3.91
CA GLN A 152 1.31 6.76 -4.60
C GLN A 152 1.47 8.23 -5.01
N HIS A 153 0.39 9.00 -5.12
CA HIS A 153 0.50 10.46 -5.27
C HIS A 153 1.21 11.14 -4.10
N LEU A 154 1.16 10.55 -2.89
CA LEU A 154 1.85 11.04 -1.70
C LEU A 154 3.21 10.37 -1.46
N THR A 155 3.40 9.15 -1.95
CA THR A 155 4.55 8.28 -1.60
C THR A 155 5.51 8.02 -2.77
N THR A 156 5.26 8.61 -3.94
CA THR A 156 6.22 8.69 -5.04
C THR A 156 6.38 10.14 -5.49
N ASN A 157 7.54 10.48 -6.04
CA ASN A 157 7.83 11.75 -6.70
C ASN A 157 8.53 11.49 -8.02
N GLU A 158 8.64 12.52 -8.86
CA GLU A 158 9.43 12.45 -10.08
C GLU A 158 10.94 12.36 -9.74
N PRO A 159 11.65 11.33 -10.22
CA PRO A 159 13.09 11.19 -10.02
C PRO A 159 13.91 12.07 -10.95
N ASP A 160 15.14 12.35 -10.54
CA ASP A 160 16.19 12.82 -11.44
C ASP A 160 16.90 11.64 -12.14
N ASP A 161 17.75 11.97 -13.11
CA ASP A 161 18.40 10.97 -13.97
C ASP A 161 19.35 10.07 -13.19
N GLY A 162 20.06 10.59 -12.18
CA GLY A 162 20.94 9.79 -11.34
C GLY A 162 20.17 8.77 -10.49
N MET A 163 18.97 9.13 -10.03
CA MET A 163 18.07 8.18 -9.35
C MET A 163 17.55 7.10 -10.31
N ILE A 164 17.25 7.46 -11.55
CA ILE A 164 16.86 6.51 -12.60
C ILE A 164 18.01 5.53 -12.89
N GLU A 165 19.23 6.03 -13.09
CA GLU A 165 20.42 5.19 -13.28
C GLU A 165 20.64 4.22 -12.13
N CYS A 166 20.51 4.71 -10.89
CA CYS A 166 20.59 3.87 -9.70
C CYS A 166 19.53 2.75 -9.71
N ALA A 167 18.28 3.08 -10.07
CA ALA A 167 17.19 2.12 -10.15
C ALA A 167 17.38 1.09 -11.28
N ILE A 168 17.85 1.54 -12.45
CA ILE A 168 18.24 0.66 -13.56
C ILE A 168 19.30 -0.33 -13.08
N ARG A 169 20.38 0.19 -12.48
CA ARG A 169 21.48 -0.65 -12.03
C ARG A 169 21.05 -1.66 -10.96
N ALA A 170 20.19 -1.23 -10.03
CA ALA A 170 19.63 -2.12 -9.02
C ALA A 170 18.78 -3.23 -9.65
N LEU A 171 17.95 -2.90 -10.65
CA LEU A 171 17.12 -3.88 -11.34
C LEU A 171 17.95 -4.90 -12.14
N GLU A 172 18.96 -4.45 -12.89
CA GLU A 172 19.86 -5.33 -13.64
C GLU A 172 20.52 -6.41 -12.79
N LEU A 173 20.84 -6.09 -11.53
CA LEU A 173 21.48 -7.02 -10.60
C LEU A 173 20.53 -8.09 -10.06
N VAL A 174 19.22 -7.91 -10.21
CA VAL A 174 18.19 -8.83 -9.69
C VAL A 174 17.33 -9.47 -10.78
N ILE A 175 17.50 -9.07 -12.04
CA ILE A 175 16.87 -9.75 -13.18
C ILE A 175 17.41 -11.20 -13.22
N PRO A 176 16.53 -12.22 -13.21
CA PRO A 176 16.97 -13.61 -13.28
C PRO A 176 17.69 -13.92 -14.60
N GLU A 177 18.74 -14.74 -14.54
CA GLU A 177 19.47 -15.19 -15.74
C GLU A 177 18.58 -16.00 -16.70
N GLU A 178 17.62 -16.75 -16.14
CA GLU A 178 16.62 -17.49 -16.90
C GLU A 178 15.38 -16.63 -17.18
N LYS A 179 15.19 -16.30 -18.47
CA LYS A 179 14.00 -15.59 -18.96
C LYS A 179 12.71 -16.30 -18.53
N GLY A 180 11.78 -15.56 -17.91
CA GLY A 180 10.46 -16.04 -17.54
C GLY A 180 10.30 -16.45 -16.07
N LYS A 181 11.39 -16.51 -15.28
CA LYS A 181 11.31 -16.67 -13.81
C LYS A 181 10.73 -15.43 -13.10
N ASP A 182 10.66 -14.32 -13.82
CA ASP A 182 10.16 -13.02 -13.43
C ASP A 182 8.74 -12.71 -13.94
N ALA A 183 8.09 -13.68 -14.59
CA ALA A 183 6.69 -13.58 -15.01
C ALA A 183 5.75 -13.91 -13.83
N TRP A 184 5.62 -12.98 -12.87
CA TRP A 184 4.80 -13.15 -11.65
C TRP A 184 3.33 -12.74 -11.78
#